data_AF-A0A820GN14-F1
#
_entry.id   AF-A0A820GN14-F1
#
_cell.length_a   1.000
_cell.length_b   1.000
_cell.length_c   1.000
_cell.angle_alpha   90.00
_cell.angle_beta   90.00
_cell.angle_gamma   90.00
#
_symmetry.space_group_name_H-M   'P 1'
#
loop_
_entity.id
_entity.type
_entity.pdbx_description
1 polymer ?
#
loop_
_entity_poly.entity_id
_entity_poly.type
_entity_poly.pdbx_seq_one_letter_code
_entity_poly.pdbx_strand_id
1 'polypeptide(L)'
;NTLFTGVFATSIGHYVKYGDTRKRLIGLHGLLVGCGEILGGGLFGFITKPKTASQKALMILVGCILHMIYFYSVFVNFPFDSAQNESTEKPFFDFSATTSQAITFIGSFIVGLGDSSMNTQLMNILASRYKQTTASAFAIFKLVQSLMAAVAFFYAGALQIQWQILIVMIFLFFSTLAFFAVLFDEENTEGTAPLVTNISTEEDDDDTGNRNYSSLVES
;
A
#
# COMPACT_ATOMS: atom_id res chain seq x y z
N ASN A 1 0.86 2.71 8.86
CA ASN A 1 1.66 3.79 8.25
C ASN A 1 1.42 5.15 8.90
N THR A 2 0.17 5.63 9.04
CA THR A 2 -0.18 6.95 9.61
C THR A 2 0.57 7.38 10.88
N LEU A 3 0.94 6.43 11.74
CA LEU A 3 1.77 6.73 12.90
C LEU A 3 3.23 7.00 12.55
N PHE A 4 3.84 6.19 11.69
CA PHE A 4 5.27 6.24 11.45
C PHE A 4 5.67 7.50 10.69
N THR A 5 4.84 7.94 9.76
CA THR A 5 4.93 9.30 9.18
C THR A 5 4.78 10.38 10.25
N GLY A 6 3.96 10.17 11.29
CA GLY A 6 3.86 11.04 12.46
C GLY A 6 5.13 11.10 13.33
N VAL A 7 5.76 9.96 13.63
CA VAL A 7 7.04 9.89 14.36
C VAL A 7 8.14 10.62 13.60
N PHE A 8 8.16 10.45 12.28
CA PHE A 8 9.14 11.11 11.43
C PHE A 8 8.88 12.60 11.24
N ALA A 9 7.60 13.01 11.19
CA ALA A 9 7.21 14.40 11.34
C ALA A 9 7.78 15.02 12.64
N THR A 10 7.67 14.32 13.76
CA THR A 10 8.27 14.74 15.04
C THR A 10 9.79 14.84 14.93
N SER A 11 10.44 13.85 14.31
CA SER A 11 11.90 13.81 14.11
C SER A 11 12.39 15.00 13.26
N ILE A 12 11.67 15.36 12.20
CA ILE A 12 11.90 16.59 11.40
C ILE A 12 11.76 17.84 12.26
N GLY A 13 10.73 17.89 13.11
CA GLY A 13 10.45 19.00 14.00
C GLY A 13 11.46 19.18 15.13
N HIS A 14 12.21 18.13 15.47
CA HIS A 14 13.19 18.11 16.54
C HIS A 14 14.64 18.18 16.04
N TYR A 15 14.90 18.01 14.75
CA TYR A 15 16.25 18.08 14.23
C TYR A 15 16.75 19.52 14.10
N VAL A 16 17.57 19.96 15.06
CA VAL A 16 17.98 21.37 15.22
C VAL A 16 18.74 21.90 13.99
N LYS A 17 19.41 21.01 13.23
CA LYS A 17 20.12 21.35 11.98
C LYS A 17 19.22 21.99 10.92
N TYR A 18 17.91 21.79 10.98
CA TYR A 18 16.95 22.41 10.07
C TYR A 18 16.56 23.86 10.44
N GLY A 19 17.06 24.37 11.57
CA GLY A 19 16.86 25.74 12.03
C GLY A 19 15.38 26.09 12.29
N ASP A 20 15.07 27.38 12.30
CA ASP A 20 13.73 27.89 12.67
C ASP A 20 12.60 27.43 11.73
N THR A 21 12.96 27.00 10.52
CA THR A 21 11.98 26.54 9.52
C THR A 21 11.49 25.12 9.76
N ARG A 22 12.08 24.37 10.70
CA ARG A 22 11.79 22.95 10.98
C ARG A 22 10.30 22.62 11.12
N LYS A 23 9.50 23.48 11.76
CA LYS A 23 8.04 23.30 11.89
C LYS A 23 7.30 23.36 10.55
N ARG A 24 7.73 24.19 9.61
CA ARG A 24 7.18 24.25 8.25
C ARG A 24 7.52 22.99 7.45
N LEU A 25 8.69 22.41 7.68
CA LEU A 25 9.12 21.18 7.00
C LEU A 25 8.24 19.98 7.39
N ILE A 26 7.66 19.97 8.59
CA ILE A 26 6.66 18.97 9.01
C ILE A 26 5.42 19.02 8.09
N GLY A 27 4.90 20.22 7.86
CA GLY A 27 3.76 20.42 6.97
C GLY A 27 4.08 20.03 5.52
N LEU A 28 5.29 20.35 5.05
CA LEU A 28 5.74 19.97 3.71
C LEU A 28 5.94 18.46 3.56
N HIS A 29 6.45 17.78 4.60
CA HIS A 29 6.52 16.32 4.66
C HIS A 29 5.12 15.70 4.47
N GLY A 30 4.14 16.12 5.28
CA GLY A 30 2.77 15.62 5.17
C GLY A 30 2.13 15.87 3.80
N LEU A 31 2.36 17.06 3.22
CA LEU A 31 1.90 17.38 1.87
C LEU A 31 2.48 16.43 0.81
N LEU A 32 3.79 16.18 0.86
CA LEU A 32 4.46 15.30 -0.11
C LEU A 32 4.04 13.84 0.02
N VAL A 33 3.80 13.37 1.26
CA VAL A 33 3.20 12.04 1.49
C VAL A 33 1.84 11.97 0.79
N GLY A 34 0.96 12.94 1.03
CA GLY A 34 -0.36 12.99 0.39
C GLY A 34 -0.29 13.07 -1.14
N CYS A 35 0.65 13.84 -1.70
CA CYS A 35 0.88 13.87 -3.15
C CYS A 35 1.31 12.50 -3.69
N GLY A 36 2.21 11.80 -2.98
CA GLY A 36 2.60 10.43 -3.32
C GLY A 36 1.42 9.47 -3.28
N GLU A 37 0.57 9.57 -2.26
CA GLU A 37 -0.62 8.72 -2.12
C GLU A 37 -1.63 8.94 -3.27
N ILE A 38 -1.90 10.19 -3.65
CA ILE A 38 -2.83 10.52 -4.74
C ILE A 38 -2.29 10.00 -6.07
N LEU A 39 -1.01 10.26 -6.38
CA LEU A 39 -0.40 9.84 -7.64
C LEU A 39 -0.29 8.32 -7.73
N GLY A 40 0.15 7.67 -6.65
CA GLY A 40 0.26 6.23 -6.62
C GLY A 40 -1.10 5.54 -6.60
N GLY A 41 -2.11 6.09 -5.93
CA GLY A 41 -3.49 5.60 -6.00
C GLY A 41 -4.07 5.71 -7.41
N GLY A 42 -3.73 6.78 -8.13
CA GLY A 42 -4.04 6.93 -9.56
C GLY A 42 -3.39 5.84 -10.43
N LEU A 43 -2.08 5.66 -10.26
CA LEU A 43 -1.27 4.70 -11.02
C LEU A 43 -1.68 3.23 -10.73
N PHE A 44 -1.85 2.91 -9.46
CA PHE A 44 -2.11 1.56 -8.97
C PHE A 44 -3.59 1.18 -8.97
N GLY A 45 -4.50 2.16 -8.90
CA GLY A 45 -5.95 1.93 -8.91
C GLY A 45 -6.56 1.89 -10.31
N PHE A 46 -6.15 2.79 -11.22
CA PHE A 46 -6.78 2.90 -12.54
C PHE A 46 -5.96 2.29 -13.67
N ILE A 47 -4.64 2.53 -13.68
CA ILE A 47 -3.77 2.20 -14.80
C ILE A 47 -3.31 0.73 -14.73
N THR A 48 -3.04 0.24 -13.52
CA THR A 48 -2.67 -1.15 -13.28
C THR A 48 -3.81 -1.83 -12.54
N LYS A 49 -4.86 -2.28 -13.24
CA LYS A 49 -5.84 -3.21 -12.64
C LYS A 49 -5.21 -4.60 -12.63
N PRO A 50 -4.58 -5.07 -11.52
CA PRO A 50 -3.94 -6.38 -11.54
C PRO A 50 -5.02 -7.45 -11.73
N LYS A 51 -4.85 -8.27 -12.76
CA LYS A 51 -5.79 -9.35 -13.11
C LYS A 51 -5.33 -10.69 -12.57
N THR A 52 -4.02 -10.86 -12.35
CA THR A 52 -3.43 -12.13 -11.89
C THR A 52 -2.88 -12.00 -10.48
N ALA A 53 -2.77 -13.12 -9.78
CA ALA A 53 -2.11 -13.17 -8.47
C ALA A 53 -0.67 -12.62 -8.56
N SER A 54 0.09 -12.99 -9.60
CA SER A 54 1.46 -12.48 -9.83
C SER A 54 1.55 -10.95 -9.96
N GLN A 55 0.56 -10.30 -10.58
CA GLN A 55 0.52 -8.84 -10.69
C GLN A 55 0.19 -8.18 -9.36
N LYS A 56 -0.77 -8.73 -8.61
CA LYS A 56 -1.07 -8.28 -7.24
C LYS A 56 0.21 -8.36 -6.40
N ALA A 57 0.84 -9.53 -6.35
CA ALA A 57 2.12 -9.82 -5.67
C ALA A 57 3.22 -8.80 -5.99
N LEU A 58 3.44 -8.51 -7.27
CA LEU A 58 4.44 -7.54 -7.71
C LEU A 58 4.16 -6.14 -7.14
N MET A 59 2.90 -5.71 -7.09
CA MET A 59 2.53 -4.40 -6.56
C MET A 59 2.80 -4.29 -5.05
N ILE A 60 2.54 -5.33 -4.25
CA ILE A 60 2.94 -5.33 -2.83
C ILE A 60 4.44 -5.33 -2.68
N LEU A 61 5.17 -6.09 -3.51
CA LEU A 61 6.63 -6.12 -3.46
C LEU A 61 7.22 -4.74 -3.76
N VAL A 62 6.71 -4.05 -4.78
CA VAL A 62 7.06 -2.66 -5.07
C VAL A 62 6.76 -1.76 -3.88
N GLY A 63 5.57 -1.88 -3.29
CA GLY A 63 5.22 -1.15 -2.07
C GLY A 63 6.20 -1.41 -0.93
N CYS A 64 6.59 -2.67 -0.71
CA CYS A 64 7.53 -3.08 0.32
C CYS A 64 8.92 -2.47 0.09
N ILE A 65 9.43 -2.54 -1.14
CA ILE A 65 10.72 -1.94 -1.51
C ILE A 65 10.71 -0.42 -1.29
N LEU A 66 9.64 0.28 -1.68
CA LEU A 66 9.53 1.72 -1.46
C LEU A 66 9.56 2.08 0.04
N HIS A 67 8.86 1.32 0.89
CA HIS A 67 8.92 1.50 2.34
C HIS A 67 10.32 1.22 2.90
N MET A 68 10.99 0.16 2.44
CA MET A 68 12.35 -0.17 2.85
C MET A 68 13.33 0.96 2.51
N ILE A 69 13.23 1.52 1.30
CA ILE A 69 14.05 2.67 0.88
C ILE A 69 13.78 3.88 1.78
N TYR A 70 12.52 4.14 2.11
CA TYR A 70 12.16 5.23 3.01
C TYR A 70 12.71 5.03 4.43
N PHE A 71 12.52 3.85 5.00
CA PHE A 71 12.98 3.55 6.37
C PHE A 71 14.50 3.61 6.47
N TYR A 72 15.20 3.11 5.45
CA TYR A 72 16.65 3.27 5.34
C TYR A 72 17.06 4.74 5.22
N SER A 73 16.35 5.52 4.39
CA SER A 73 16.61 6.97 4.25
C SER A 73 16.46 7.70 5.59
N VAL A 74 15.47 7.34 6.41
CA VAL A 74 15.31 7.94 7.73
C VAL A 74 16.41 7.51 8.68
N PHE A 75 16.76 6.22 8.71
CA PHE A 75 17.85 5.70 9.55
C PHE A 75 19.17 6.46 9.33
N VAL A 76 19.50 6.75 8.07
CA VAL A 76 20.78 7.41 7.75
C VAL A 76 20.75 8.92 7.94
N ASN A 77 19.58 9.55 7.86
CA ASN A 77 19.44 11.00 7.73
C ASN A 77 19.08 11.72 9.04
N PHE A 78 18.58 11.00 10.05
CA PHE A 78 18.14 11.57 11.32
C PHE A 78 18.94 11.05 12.53
N PRO A 79 19.19 11.90 13.54
CA PRO A 79 19.75 11.45 14.82
C PRO A 79 18.79 10.52 15.55
N PHE A 80 19.32 9.52 16.24
CA PHE A 80 18.53 8.47 16.88
C PHE A 80 17.57 8.96 17.98
N ASP A 81 17.92 10.04 18.67
CA ASP A 81 17.12 10.66 19.74
C ASP A 81 16.09 11.69 19.21
N SER A 82 16.14 12.05 17.93
CA SER A 82 15.29 13.12 17.37
C SER A 82 13.78 12.80 17.41
N ALA A 83 13.38 11.53 17.54
CA ALA A 83 11.97 11.19 17.77
C ALA A 83 11.46 11.59 19.16
N GLN A 84 12.36 11.74 20.15
CA GLN A 84 12.00 11.90 21.56
C GLN A 84 12.16 13.36 22.01
N ASN A 85 13.21 14.02 21.54
CA ASN A 85 13.60 15.35 21.98
C ASN A 85 14.32 16.11 20.87
N GLU A 86 14.45 17.43 21.04
CA GLU A 86 15.29 18.24 20.16
C GLU A 86 16.71 17.68 20.16
N SER A 87 17.24 17.40 18.96
CA SER A 87 18.52 16.75 18.79
C SER A 87 19.51 17.65 18.06
N THR A 88 20.66 17.83 18.69
CA THR A 88 21.87 18.44 18.13
C THR A 88 22.90 17.39 17.70
N GLU A 89 22.58 16.11 17.92
CA GLU A 89 23.47 15.00 17.60
C GLU A 89 23.62 14.83 16.09
N LYS A 90 24.70 14.15 15.71
CA LYS A 90 24.94 13.83 14.30
C LYS A 90 24.15 12.58 13.91
N PRO A 91 23.46 12.57 12.76
CA PRO A 91 22.91 11.35 12.19
C PRO A 91 24.03 10.40 11.76
N PHE A 92 23.67 9.16 11.38
CA PHE A 92 24.63 8.17 10.90
C PHE A 92 25.50 8.70 9.73
N PHE A 93 24.89 9.42 8.79
CA PHE A 93 25.61 10.19 7.77
C PHE A 93 25.37 11.68 7.92
N ASP A 94 26.43 12.42 8.24
CA ASP A 94 26.40 13.88 8.44
C ASP A 94 26.34 14.66 7.11
N PHE A 95 25.20 14.57 6.42
CA PHE A 95 24.93 15.33 5.20
C PHE A 95 24.71 16.82 5.50
N SER A 96 25.00 17.71 4.54
CA SER A 96 24.59 19.13 4.64
C SER A 96 23.08 19.27 4.86
N ALA A 97 22.65 20.33 5.55
CA ALA A 97 21.23 20.55 5.88
C ALA A 97 20.32 20.50 4.63
N THR A 98 20.74 21.12 3.53
CA THR A 98 20.01 21.13 2.26
C THR A 98 19.85 19.72 1.67
N THR A 99 20.93 18.92 1.68
CA THR A 99 20.92 17.54 1.19
C THR A 99 20.03 16.66 2.05
N SER A 100 20.14 16.80 3.37
CA SER A 100 19.31 16.08 4.32
C SER A 100 17.82 16.39 4.13
N GLN A 101 17.45 17.65 3.92
CA GLN A 101 16.06 18.05 3.62
C GLN A 101 15.57 17.44 2.31
N ALA A 102 16.38 17.45 1.25
CA ALA A 102 16.02 16.85 -0.03
C ALA A 102 15.76 15.35 0.09
N ILE A 103 16.62 14.61 0.80
CA ILE A 103 16.43 13.17 1.07
C ILE A 103 15.11 12.95 1.83
N THR A 104 14.85 13.75 2.87
CA THR A 104 13.60 13.68 3.64
C THR A 104 12.38 13.87 2.75
N PHE A 105 12.38 14.87 1.87
CA PHE A 105 11.24 15.17 0.99
C PHE A 105 11.03 14.14 -0.11
N ILE A 106 12.11 13.67 -0.74
CA ILE A 106 12.04 12.57 -1.70
C ILE A 106 11.51 11.30 -0.98
N GLY A 107 12.02 11.00 0.21
CA GLY A 107 11.54 9.89 1.04
C GLY A 107 10.05 10.04 1.40
N SER A 108 9.60 11.25 1.72
CA SER A 108 8.19 11.55 2.03
C SER A 108 7.27 11.21 0.87
N PHE A 109 7.68 11.56 -0.34
CA PHE A 109 6.94 11.22 -1.54
C PHE A 109 6.94 9.71 -1.82
N ILE A 110 8.10 9.06 -1.66
CA ILE A 110 8.28 7.61 -1.84
C ILE A 110 7.40 6.80 -0.89
N VAL A 111 7.33 7.17 0.39
CA VAL A 111 6.47 6.45 1.34
C VAL A 111 4.99 6.59 0.99
N GLY A 112 4.55 7.78 0.54
CA GLY A 112 3.18 7.97 0.04
C GLY A 112 2.87 7.09 -1.19
N LEU A 113 3.82 6.96 -2.13
CA LEU A 113 3.69 6.02 -3.24
C LEU A 113 3.60 4.56 -2.75
N GLY A 114 4.46 4.17 -1.81
CA GLY A 114 4.44 2.83 -1.22
C GLY A 114 3.11 2.52 -0.54
N ASP A 115 2.59 3.47 0.23
CA ASP A 115 1.32 3.38 0.93
C ASP A 115 0.15 3.14 -0.01
N SER A 116 0.08 3.93 -1.09
CA SER A 116 -0.98 3.76 -2.07
C SER A 116 -0.95 2.39 -2.74
N SER A 117 0.24 1.83 -3.02
CA SER A 117 0.37 0.51 -3.63
C SER A 117 -0.20 -0.57 -2.70
N MET A 118 0.28 -0.62 -1.46
CA MET A 118 -0.18 -1.62 -0.48
C MET A 118 -1.66 -1.44 -0.13
N ASN A 119 -2.12 -0.21 0.06
CA ASN A 119 -3.52 0.08 0.37
C ASN A 119 -4.44 -0.35 -0.78
N THR A 120 -4.06 -0.07 -2.03
CA THR A 120 -4.84 -0.52 -3.20
C THR A 120 -4.96 -2.03 -3.25
N GLN A 121 -3.85 -2.76 -3.07
CA GLN A 121 -3.89 -4.22 -3.08
C GLN A 121 -4.69 -4.82 -1.92
N LEU A 122 -4.56 -4.24 -0.72
CA LEU A 122 -5.34 -4.66 0.43
C LEU A 122 -6.84 -4.45 0.19
N MET A 123 -7.24 -3.30 -0.36
CA MET A 123 -8.65 -3.05 -0.68
C MET A 123 -9.18 -4.02 -1.73
N ASN A 124 -8.37 -4.35 -2.75
CA ASN A 124 -8.75 -5.31 -3.77
C ASN A 124 -9.03 -6.70 -3.17
N ILE A 125 -8.17 -7.18 -2.25
CA ILE A 125 -8.36 -8.47 -1.56
C ILE A 125 -9.58 -8.42 -0.63
N LEU A 126 -9.75 -7.34 0.12
CA LEU A 126 -10.88 -7.22 1.05
C LEU A 126 -12.21 -7.23 0.28
N ALA A 127 -12.25 -6.55 -0.87
CA ALA A 127 -13.40 -6.52 -1.76
C ALA A 127 -13.65 -7.86 -2.47
N SER A 128 -12.62 -8.60 -2.88
CA SER A 128 -12.78 -9.93 -3.51
C SER A 128 -13.26 -10.99 -2.51
N ARG A 129 -12.75 -10.97 -1.27
CA ARG A 129 -13.05 -11.99 -0.27
C ARG A 129 -14.38 -11.75 0.47
N TYR A 130 -14.73 -10.49 0.73
CA TYR A 130 -15.93 -10.14 1.51
C TYR A 130 -16.99 -9.44 0.65
N LYS A 131 -17.26 -9.91 -0.58
CA LYS A 131 -18.13 -9.23 -1.57
C LYS A 131 -19.46 -8.69 -1.02
N GLN A 132 -20.10 -9.42 -0.10
CA GLN A 132 -21.40 -9.05 0.49
C GLN A 132 -21.27 -8.17 1.75
N THR A 133 -20.10 -8.12 2.38
CA THR A 133 -19.85 -7.45 3.66
C THR A 133 -18.60 -6.56 3.64
N THR A 134 -18.17 -6.11 2.46
CA THR A 134 -16.92 -5.34 2.24
C THR A 134 -16.84 -4.11 3.14
N ALA A 135 -17.95 -3.38 3.32
CA ALA A 135 -17.99 -2.20 4.18
C ALA A 135 -17.70 -2.53 5.65
N SER A 136 -18.24 -3.65 6.17
CA SER A 136 -17.98 -4.12 7.53
C SER A 136 -16.54 -4.59 7.70
N ALA A 137 -16.03 -5.37 6.73
CA ALA A 137 -14.63 -5.80 6.73
C ALA A 137 -13.65 -4.61 6.72
N PHE A 138 -13.94 -3.60 5.90
CA PHE A 138 -13.14 -2.37 5.85
C PHE A 138 -13.20 -1.58 7.16
N ALA A 139 -14.38 -1.50 7.79
CA ALA A 139 -14.53 -0.83 9.09
C ALA A 139 -13.69 -1.51 10.18
N ILE A 140 -13.72 -2.84 10.28
CA ILE A 140 -12.89 -3.60 11.22
C ILE A 140 -11.41 -3.36 10.94
N PHE A 141 -11.01 -3.39 9.66
CA PHE A 141 -9.62 -3.10 9.28
C PHE A 141 -9.17 -1.71 9.74
N LYS A 142 -9.99 -0.67 9.50
CA LYS A 142 -9.68 0.70 9.92
C LYS A 142 -9.68 0.86 11.44
N LEU A 143 -10.52 0.12 12.16
CA LEU A 143 -10.50 0.08 13.63
C LEU A 143 -9.20 -0.52 14.17
N VAL A 144 -8.73 -1.62 13.60
CA VAL A 144 -7.43 -2.21 13.98
C VAL A 144 -6.30 -1.24 13.64
N GLN A 145 -6.34 -0.60 12.46
CA GLN A 145 -5.35 0.39 12.06
C GLN A 145 -5.28 1.57 13.04
N SER A 146 -6.43 2.06 13.54
CA SER A 146 -6.45 3.17 14.51
C SER A 146 -6.00 2.73 15.90
N LEU A 147 -6.34 1.52 16.36
CA LEU A 147 -5.84 0.97 17.61
C LEU A 147 -4.31 0.80 17.58
N MET A 148 -3.76 0.25 16.49
CA MET A 148 -2.31 0.10 16.33
C MET A 148 -1.60 1.46 16.29
N ALA A 149 -2.21 2.46 15.65
CA ALA A 149 -1.71 3.83 15.70
C ALA A 149 -1.77 4.41 17.13
N ALA A 150 -2.81 4.15 17.91
CA ALA A 150 -2.87 4.60 19.30
C ALA A 150 -1.74 3.97 20.14
N VAL A 151 -1.56 2.66 20.06
CA VAL A 151 -0.47 1.93 20.74
C VAL A 151 0.89 2.51 20.37
N ALA A 152 1.08 2.78 19.09
CA ALA A 152 2.36 3.26 18.64
C ALA A 152 2.64 4.73 18.97
N PHE A 153 1.62 5.54 19.26
CA PHE A 153 1.80 6.90 19.77
C PHE A 153 2.30 6.88 21.21
N PHE A 154 1.88 5.88 22.00
CA PHE A 154 2.36 5.74 23.38
C PHE A 154 3.87 5.47 23.45
N TYR A 155 4.42 4.62 22.56
CA TYR A 155 5.86 4.33 22.58
C TYR A 155 6.71 5.33 21.79
N ALA A 156 6.11 6.14 20.90
CA ALA A 156 6.83 7.04 19.99
C ALA A 156 7.79 8.02 20.69
N GLY A 157 7.41 8.54 21.87
CA GLY A 157 8.25 9.45 22.65
C GLY A 157 9.26 8.76 23.59
N ALA A 158 9.12 7.45 23.80
CA ALA A 158 9.95 6.68 24.73
C ALA A 158 11.06 5.87 24.02
N LEU A 159 10.91 5.62 22.73
CA LEU A 159 11.85 4.83 21.93
C LEU A 159 12.65 5.69 20.96
N GLN A 160 13.93 5.37 20.80
CA GLN A 160 14.79 5.98 19.79
C GLN A 160 14.42 5.48 18.37
N ILE A 161 14.74 6.28 17.35
CA ILE A 161 14.36 6.05 15.95
C ILE A 161 14.76 4.66 15.43
N GLN A 162 15.95 4.18 15.77
CA GLN A 162 16.43 2.87 15.27
C GLN A 162 15.56 1.71 15.77
N TRP A 163 15.04 1.78 17.00
CA TRP A 163 14.14 0.77 17.53
C TRP A 163 12.76 0.86 16.89
N GLN A 164 12.28 2.08 16.63
CA GLN A 164 11.01 2.28 15.93
C GLN A 164 11.09 1.77 14.48
N ILE A 165 12.20 2.02 13.78
CA ILE A 165 12.48 1.47 12.44
C ILE A 165 12.52 -0.06 12.49
N LEU A 166 13.23 -0.65 13.46
CA LEU A 166 13.30 -2.11 13.58
C LEU A 166 11.91 -2.74 13.75
N ILE A 167 11.07 -2.16 14.60
CA ILE A 167 9.70 -2.64 14.82
C ILE A 167 8.91 -2.59 13.50
N VAL A 168 8.89 -1.45 12.80
CA VAL A 168 8.12 -1.36 11.54
C VAL A 168 8.66 -2.26 10.44
N MET A 169 9.98 -2.53 10.41
CA MET A 169 10.60 -3.46 9.47
C MET A 169 10.14 -4.90 9.71
N ILE A 170 10.08 -5.33 10.97
CA ILE A 170 9.56 -6.64 11.36
C ILE A 170 8.08 -6.75 10.96
N PHE A 171 7.26 -5.75 11.28
CA PHE A 171 5.85 -5.73 10.88
C PHE A 171 5.66 -5.66 9.37
N LEU A 172 6.51 -4.95 8.63
CA LEU A 172 6.49 -4.89 7.17
C LEU A 172 6.78 -6.27 6.56
N PHE A 173 7.75 -6.99 7.11
CA PHE A 173 8.07 -8.36 6.70
C PHE A 173 6.89 -9.30 6.94
N PHE A 174 6.31 -9.31 8.16
CA PHE A 174 5.14 -10.14 8.46
C PHE A 174 3.91 -9.74 7.64
N SER A 175 3.69 -8.46 7.40
CA SER A 175 2.62 -7.94 6.54
C SER A 175 2.75 -8.49 5.12
N THR A 176 3.97 -8.45 4.57
CA THR A 176 4.25 -8.96 3.22
C THR A 176 4.04 -10.47 3.14
N LEU A 177 4.50 -11.23 4.13
CA LEU A 177 4.29 -12.69 4.19
C LEU A 177 2.81 -13.06 4.33
N ALA A 178 2.08 -12.38 5.22
CA ALA A 178 0.65 -12.58 5.40
C ALA A 178 -0.12 -12.29 4.10
N PHE A 179 0.29 -11.24 3.37
CA PHE A 179 -0.31 -10.93 2.08
C PHE A 179 -0.08 -12.07 1.09
N PHE A 180 1.17 -12.55 0.94
CA PHE A 180 1.46 -13.65 0.03
C PHE A 180 0.65 -14.90 0.38
N ALA A 181 0.53 -15.25 1.67
CA ALA A 181 -0.29 -16.38 2.10
C ALA A 181 -1.76 -16.25 1.66
N VAL A 182 -2.37 -15.07 1.85
CA VAL A 182 -3.76 -14.82 1.42
C VAL A 182 -3.88 -14.85 -0.10
N LEU A 183 -2.89 -14.32 -0.81
CA LEU A 183 -2.89 -14.29 -2.26
C LEU A 183 -2.83 -15.70 -2.88
N PHE A 184 -2.02 -16.60 -2.31
CA PHE A 184 -1.97 -18.00 -2.74
C PHE A 184 -3.26 -18.76 -2.41
N ASP A 185 -3.92 -18.45 -1.29
CA ASP A 185 -5.24 -19.01 -0.97
C ASP A 185 -6.30 -18.58 -1.99
N GLU A 186 -6.29 -17.29 -2.41
CA GLU A 186 -7.18 -16.81 -3.48
C GLU A 186 -6.96 -17.57 -4.80
N GLU A 187 -5.71 -17.73 -5.22
CA GLU A 187 -5.36 -18.44 -6.47
C GLU A 187 -5.82 -19.91 -6.45
N ASN A 188 -5.63 -20.61 -5.33
CA ASN A 188 -6.09 -21.99 -5.16
C ASN A 188 -7.62 -22.12 -5.14
N THR A 189 -8.32 -21.11 -4.62
CA THR A 189 -9.79 -21.08 -4.61
C THR A 189 -10.35 -20.84 -6.01
N GLU A 190 -9.71 -19.99 -6.82
CA GLU A 190 -10.12 -19.75 -8.22
C GLU A 190 -9.81 -20.95 -9.13
N GLY A 191 -8.70 -21.65 -8.89
CA GLY A 191 -8.32 -22.86 -9.65
C GLY A 191 -9.18 -24.10 -9.37
N THR A 192 -10.01 -24.08 -8.33
CA THR A 192 -10.93 -25.18 -7.95
C THR A 192 -12.40 -24.90 -8.32
N ALA A 193 -12.70 -23.75 -8.92
CA ALA A 193 -14.01 -23.49 -9.49
C ALA A 193 -14.31 -24.53 -10.58
N PRO A 194 -15.42 -25.29 -10.52
CA PRO A 194 -15.70 -26.35 -11.47
C PRO A 194 -15.74 -25.79 -12.90
N LEU A 195 -15.17 -26.52 -13.86
CA LEU A 195 -15.33 -26.33 -15.31
C LEU A 195 -16.78 -26.56 -15.80
N VAL A 196 -17.79 -26.34 -14.95
CA VAL A 196 -19.21 -26.53 -15.27
C VAL A 196 -19.74 -25.24 -15.89
N THR A 197 -19.25 -24.89 -17.08
CA THR A 197 -19.99 -23.98 -17.98
C THR A 197 -19.68 -24.15 -19.46
N ASN A 198 -18.90 -25.17 -19.88
CA ASN A 198 -18.63 -25.42 -21.30
C ASN A 198 -19.06 -26.81 -21.80
N ILE A 199 -19.99 -27.49 -21.11
CA ILE A 199 -20.60 -28.73 -21.60
C ILE A 199 -22.12 -28.62 -21.43
N SER A 200 -22.77 -27.77 -22.22
CA SER A 200 -24.22 -27.84 -22.48
C SER A 200 -24.66 -26.98 -23.68
N THR A 201 -23.85 -26.92 -24.74
CA THR A 201 -24.29 -26.39 -26.05
C THR A 201 -23.63 -27.15 -27.18
N GLU A 202 -23.68 -28.48 -27.14
CA GLU A 202 -23.51 -29.34 -28.31
C GLU A 202 -24.43 -30.55 -28.09
N GLU A 203 -25.69 -30.41 -28.47
CA GLU A 203 -26.53 -31.47 -29.04
C GLU A 203 -27.88 -30.87 -29.47
N ASP A 204 -28.36 -31.35 -30.62
CA ASP A 204 -29.64 -31.11 -31.31
C ASP A 204 -29.77 -29.87 -32.22
N ASP A 205 -29.31 -30.00 -33.47
CA ASP A 205 -30.23 -30.09 -34.62
C ASP A 205 -29.46 -30.34 -35.94
N ASP A 206 -29.43 -31.60 -36.38
CA ASP A 206 -29.30 -31.94 -37.80
C ASP A 206 -30.15 -33.18 -38.08
N ASP A 207 -31.38 -32.99 -38.57
CA ASP A 207 -32.09 -34.01 -39.35
C ASP A 207 -33.01 -33.39 -40.42
N THR A 208 -32.48 -33.40 -41.64
CA THR A 208 -33.11 -33.70 -42.94
C THR A 208 -34.53 -33.20 -43.31
N GLY A 209 -34.61 -32.56 -44.48
CA GLY A 209 -35.40 -33.14 -45.58
C GLY A 209 -36.79 -32.57 -45.95
N ASN A 210 -36.77 -31.63 -46.90
CA ASN A 210 -37.47 -31.72 -48.21
C ASN A 210 -38.95 -31.24 -48.40
N ARG A 211 -39.09 -30.48 -49.52
CA ARG A 211 -40.23 -30.34 -50.47
C ARG A 211 -41.40 -29.36 -50.20
N ASN A 212 -41.44 -28.37 -51.12
CA ASN A 212 -42.58 -27.82 -51.87
C ASN A 212 -43.64 -26.97 -51.12
N TYR A 213 -43.74 -25.69 -51.47
CA TYR A 213 -44.72 -25.23 -52.47
C TYR A 213 -44.37 -23.82 -52.98
N SER A 214 -44.43 -23.68 -54.30
CA SER A 214 -44.43 -22.43 -55.06
C SER A 214 -45.79 -21.73 -54.92
N SER A 215 -45.77 -20.41 -55.16
CA SER A 215 -46.84 -19.56 -55.70
C SER A 215 -47.75 -18.78 -54.73
N LEU A 216 -48.17 -17.62 -55.26
CA LEU A 216 -49.11 -16.58 -54.79
C LEU A 216 -48.40 -15.41 -54.06
N VAL A 217 -47.92 -14.36 -54.75
CA VAL A 217 -48.59 -13.35 -55.61
C VAL A 217 -49.69 -12.59 -54.85
N GLU A 218 -49.47 -11.27 -54.72
CA GLU A 218 -50.43 -10.18 -54.42
C GLU A 218 -51.12 -10.25 -53.04
N SER A 219 -51.26 -9.18 -52.25
CA SER A 219 -51.29 -7.72 -52.49
C SER A 219 -50.97 -6.99 -51.18
#